data_AF-A0A556RNA7-F1
#
_entry.id   AF-A0A556RNA7-F1
#
_cell.length_a   1.000
_cell.length_b   1.000
_cell.length_c   1.000
_cell.angle_alpha   90.00
_cell.angle_beta   90.00
_cell.angle_gamma   90.00
#
_symmetry.space_group_name_H-M   'P 1'
#
loop_
_entity.id
_entity.type
_entity.pdbx_description
1 polymer ?
#
loop_
_entity_poly.entity_id
_entity_poly.type
_entity_poly.pdbx_seq_one_letter_code
_entity_poly.pdbx_strand_id
1 'polypeptide(L)'
;MTKQLPSSEQINQLMQGELDIGFVRMPVSESLHSISLFKEYIVLAVPNEVKVSSGNINEILATHPLLQINPSLAPCLAEQTTLLLEEINAKLKPGGSTNDLPTLLALIAAKNGIAFVPANVRHFYLRG
;
A
#
# COMPACT_ATOMS: atom_id res chain seq x y z
N MET A 1 6.01 -15.67 -16.46
CA MET A 1 5.98 -14.64 -15.39
C MET A 1 4.74 -13.80 -15.61
N THR A 2 3.75 -13.85 -14.72
CA THR A 2 2.59 -12.95 -14.77
C THR A 2 3.01 -11.58 -14.26
N LYS A 3 3.27 -10.64 -15.17
CA LYS A 3 3.58 -9.24 -14.83
C LYS A 3 2.33 -8.63 -14.17
N GLN A 4 2.43 -8.21 -12.92
CA GLN A 4 1.38 -7.40 -12.29
C GLN A 4 1.48 -5.99 -12.87
N LEU A 5 0.39 -5.51 -13.48
CA LEU A 5 0.29 -4.14 -13.98
C LEU A 5 -0.29 -3.24 -12.88
N PRO A 6 0.22 -2.01 -12.72
CA PRO A 6 -0.42 -1.00 -11.89
C PRO A 6 -1.88 -0.79 -12.28
N SER A 7 -2.70 -0.31 -11.35
CA SER A 7 -4.12 -0.10 -11.63
C SER A 7 -4.31 0.99 -12.68
N SER A 8 -3.48 2.04 -12.63
CA SER A 8 -3.52 3.12 -13.63
C SER A 8 -3.26 2.62 -15.05
N GLU A 9 -2.31 1.70 -15.23
CA GLU A 9 -1.97 1.14 -16.54
C GLU A 9 -3.10 0.27 -17.08
N GLN A 10 -3.72 -0.58 -16.23
CA GLN A 10 -4.88 -1.37 -16.63
C GLN A 10 -6.07 -0.49 -17.01
N ILE A 11 -6.32 0.59 -16.27
CA ILE A 11 -7.38 1.57 -16.59
C ILE A 11 -7.10 2.20 -17.96
N ASN A 12 -5.86 2.59 -18.24
CA ASN A 12 -5.51 3.16 -19.54
C ASN A 12 -5.73 2.17 -20.69
N GLN A 13 -5.34 0.91 -20.53
CA GLN A 13 -5.55 -0.13 -21.54
C GLN A 13 -7.04 -0.43 -21.75
N LEU A 14 -7.86 -0.42 -20.68
CA LEU A 14 -9.33 -0.54 -20.79
C LEU A 14 -9.92 0.62 -21.59
N MET A 15 -9.48 1.84 -21.32
CA MET A 15 -9.94 3.05 -22.03
C MET A 15 -9.53 3.06 -23.51
N GLN A 16 -8.40 2.45 -23.85
CA GLN A 16 -7.89 2.32 -25.22
C GLN A 16 -8.46 1.12 -25.98
N GLY A 17 -9.20 0.23 -25.31
CA GLY A 17 -9.70 -1.02 -25.89
C GLY A 17 -8.60 -2.06 -26.11
N GLU A 18 -7.45 -1.91 -25.46
CA GLU A 18 -6.34 -2.88 -25.47
C GLU A 18 -6.51 -3.98 -24.42
N LEU A 19 -7.36 -3.73 -23.40
CA LEU A 19 -7.74 -4.67 -22.37
C LEU A 19 -9.27 -4.74 -22.29
N ASP A 20 -9.84 -5.94 -22.27
CA ASP A 20 -11.30 -6.12 -22.14
C ASP A 20 -11.77 -6.07 -20.67
N ILE A 21 -10.96 -6.63 -19.75
CA ILE A 21 -11.28 -6.75 -18.32
C ILE A 21 -10.02 -6.49 -17.49
N GLY A 22 -10.09 -5.57 -16.53
CA GLY A 22 -9.01 -5.29 -15.58
C GLY A 22 -9.41 -5.59 -14.13
N PHE A 23 -8.45 -6.06 -13.34
CA PHE A 23 -8.58 -6.22 -11.89
C PHE A 23 -7.78 -5.11 -11.21
N VAL A 24 -8.48 -4.03 -10.91
CA VAL A 24 -7.88 -2.78 -10.45
C VAL A 24 -8.25 -2.47 -9.00
N ARG A 25 -7.43 -1.64 -8.36
CA ARG A 25 -7.79 -0.99 -7.11
C ARG A 25 -8.48 0.34 -7.41
N MET A 26 -9.51 0.64 -6.63
CA MET A 26 -10.22 1.92 -6.68
C MET A 26 -9.29 3.07 -6.24
N PRO A 27 -9.53 4.31 -6.72
CA PRO A 27 -10.68 4.73 -7.52
C PRO A 27 -10.53 4.43 -9.02
N VAL A 28 -11.66 4.14 -9.68
CA VAL A 28 -11.76 4.04 -11.15
C VAL A 28 -12.58 5.22 -11.65
N SER A 29 -12.22 5.79 -12.80
CA SER A 29 -12.96 6.90 -13.41
C SER A 29 -14.40 6.50 -13.77
N GLU A 30 -15.31 7.48 -13.80
CA GLU A 30 -16.72 7.27 -14.14
C GLU A 30 -16.95 6.77 -15.59
N SER A 31 -15.92 6.85 -16.43
CA SER A 31 -15.95 6.37 -17.82
C SER A 31 -15.93 4.86 -17.98
N LEU A 32 -15.66 4.10 -16.91
CA LEU A 32 -15.62 2.63 -16.93
C LEU A 32 -16.69 2.05 -16.00
N HIS A 33 -17.34 0.98 -16.46
CA HIS A 33 -18.20 0.18 -15.59
C HIS A 33 -17.32 -0.65 -14.64
N SER A 34 -17.52 -0.51 -13.33
CA SER A 34 -16.76 -1.22 -12.31
C SER A 34 -17.67 -1.97 -11.35
N ILE A 35 -17.24 -3.16 -10.92
CA ILE A 35 -17.92 -3.99 -9.94
C ILE A 35 -16.96 -4.22 -8.78
N SER A 36 -17.38 -3.86 -7.56
CA SER A 36 -16.56 -4.09 -6.36
C SER A 36 -16.61 -5.57 -5.98
N LEU A 37 -15.48 -6.27 -6.14
CA LEU A 37 -15.35 -7.68 -5.74
C LEU A 37 -15.01 -7.81 -4.25
N PHE A 38 -14.05 -7.01 -3.79
CA PHE A 38 -13.58 -7.01 -2.40
C PHE A 38 -13.22 -5.60 -1.98
N LYS A 39 -13.39 -5.32 -0.68
CA LYS A 39 -12.88 -4.10 -0.04
C LYS A 39 -11.76 -4.48 0.90
N GLU A 40 -10.61 -3.87 0.69
CA GLU A 40 -9.45 -4.02 1.56
C GLU A 40 -9.00 -2.64 2.00
N TYR A 41 -8.68 -2.52 3.29
CA TYR A 41 -8.16 -1.30 3.86
C TYR A 41 -6.65 -1.31 3.81
N ILE A 42 -6.03 -0.15 3.59
CA ILE A 42 -4.62 0.06 3.89
C ILE A 42 -4.52 0.50 5.35
N VAL A 43 -3.59 -0.11 6.07
CA VAL A 43 -3.32 0.19 7.48
C VAL A 43 -1.87 0.58 7.65
N LEU A 44 -1.59 1.40 8.65
CA LEU A 44 -0.23 1.73 9.05
C LEU A 44 0.26 0.66 10.04
N ALA A 45 1.23 -0.14 9.60
CA ALA A 45 1.96 -1.07 10.46
C ALA A 45 3.03 -0.30 11.24
N VAL A 46 2.99 -0.44 12.57
CA VAL A 46 3.91 0.20 13.50
C VAL A 46 4.48 -0.81 14.50
N PRO A 47 5.64 -0.54 15.12
CA PRO A 47 6.11 -1.32 16.26
C PRO A 47 5.11 -1.29 17.43
N ASN A 48 5.03 -2.37 18.21
CA ASN A 48 4.04 -2.52 19.28
C ASN A 48 4.09 -1.42 20.36
N GLU A 49 5.25 -0.78 20.54
CA GLU A 49 5.43 0.28 21.53
C GLU A 49 4.91 1.65 21.05
N VAL A 50 4.69 1.81 19.74
CA VAL A 50 4.18 3.05 19.16
C VAL A 50 2.68 3.12 19.39
N LYS A 51 2.25 4.06 20.24
CA LYS A 51 0.82 4.33 20.45
C LYS A 51 0.27 5.10 19.28
N VAL A 52 -0.69 4.52 18.56
CA VAL A 52 -1.35 5.15 17.41
C VAL A 52 -2.68 5.76 17.84
N SER A 53 -2.92 6.99 17.41
CA SER A 53 -4.19 7.70 17.52
C SER A 53 -4.39 8.55 16.26
N SER A 54 -5.63 8.94 15.95
CA SER A 54 -5.90 9.79 14.80
C SER A 54 -5.14 11.14 14.85
N GLY A 55 -4.88 11.66 16.05
CA GLY A 55 -4.17 12.93 16.24
C GLY A 55 -2.66 12.88 16.06
N ASN A 56 -2.03 11.70 16.04
CA ASN A 56 -0.56 11.59 16.02
C ASN A 56 0.01 10.88 14.78
N ILE A 57 -0.80 10.56 13.77
CA ILE A 57 -0.35 9.93 12.52
C ILE A 57 0.75 10.76 11.85
N ASN A 58 0.57 12.08 11.76
CA ASN A 58 1.56 12.99 11.17
C ASN A 58 2.89 12.96 11.93
N GLU A 59 2.86 12.93 13.25
CA GLU A 59 4.06 12.84 14.08
C GLU A 59 4.78 11.51 13.89
N ILE A 60 4.03 10.41 13.86
CA ILE A 60 4.57 9.07 13.62
C ILE A 60 5.28 9.02 12.25
N LEU A 61 4.64 9.53 11.19
CA LEU A 61 5.20 9.60 9.84
C LEU A 61 6.44 10.50 9.73
N ALA A 62 6.54 11.54 10.56
CA ALA A 62 7.69 12.44 10.59
C ALA A 62 8.88 11.89 11.40
N THR A 63 8.62 11.02 12.38
CA THR A 63 9.64 10.54 13.34
C THR A 63 10.20 9.17 12.94
N HIS A 64 9.39 8.31 12.33
CA HIS A 64 9.77 6.95 11.95
C HIS A 64 9.99 6.84 10.44
N PRO A 65 11.05 6.16 9.98
CA PRO A 65 11.25 5.90 8.56
C PRO A 65 10.06 5.15 7.95
N LEU A 66 9.51 5.65 6.85
CA LEU A 66 8.47 4.96 6.10
C LEU A 66 9.12 3.95 5.14
N LEU A 67 9.03 2.67 5.51
CA LEU A 67 9.47 1.53 4.72
C LEU A 67 8.41 1.19 3.66
N GLN A 68 8.83 0.67 2.51
CA GLN A 68 7.93 0.31 1.41
C GLN A 68 8.38 -1.00 0.75
N ILE A 69 7.44 -1.71 0.11
CA ILE A 69 7.81 -2.79 -0.82
C ILE A 69 8.27 -2.14 -2.12
N ASN A 70 9.28 -2.72 -2.77
CA ASN A 70 9.76 -2.30 -4.07
C ASN A 70 8.58 -2.12 -5.04
N PRO A 71 8.36 -0.91 -5.61
CA PRO A 71 7.25 -0.64 -6.51
C PRO A 71 7.20 -1.58 -7.72
N SER A 72 8.33 -2.11 -8.19
CA SER A 72 8.34 -3.08 -9.28
C SER A 72 7.72 -4.44 -8.92
N LEU A 73 7.68 -4.78 -7.62
CA LEU A 73 7.12 -6.03 -7.10
C LEU A 73 5.69 -5.87 -6.59
N ALA A 74 5.30 -4.65 -6.18
CA ALA A 74 3.97 -4.33 -5.70
C ALA A 74 3.47 -2.98 -6.25
N PRO A 75 3.34 -2.84 -7.58
CA PRO A 75 3.06 -1.54 -8.21
C PRO A 75 1.74 -0.93 -7.75
N CYS A 76 0.73 -1.76 -7.59
CA CYS A 76 -0.57 -1.30 -7.14
C CYS A 76 -0.56 -0.80 -5.68
N LEU A 77 0.21 -1.44 -4.79
CA LEU A 77 0.35 -0.98 -3.40
C LEU A 77 1.13 0.33 -3.36
N ALA A 78 2.15 0.48 -4.22
CA ALA A 78 2.90 1.72 -4.34
C ALA A 78 1.98 2.87 -4.78
N GLU A 79 1.14 2.68 -5.80
CA GLU A 79 0.15 3.68 -6.23
C GLU A 79 -0.79 4.08 -5.10
N GLN A 80 -1.37 3.11 -4.40
CA GLN A 80 -2.29 3.41 -3.29
C GLN A 80 -1.59 4.12 -2.13
N THR A 81 -0.33 3.78 -1.87
CA THR A 81 0.48 4.46 -0.84
C THR A 81 0.73 5.91 -1.24
N THR A 82 1.10 6.17 -2.50
CA THR A 82 1.27 7.53 -3.02
C THR A 82 0.00 8.36 -2.87
N LEU A 83 -1.16 7.83 -3.29
CA LEU A 83 -2.45 8.52 -3.17
C LEU A 83 -2.79 8.83 -1.71
N LEU A 84 -2.56 7.88 -0.80
CA LEU A 84 -2.80 8.08 0.63
C LEU A 84 -1.86 9.15 1.22
N LEU A 85 -0.60 9.16 0.81
CA LEU A 85 0.39 10.13 1.27
C LEU A 85 0.06 11.55 0.80
N GLU A 86 -0.45 11.70 -0.43
CA GLU A 86 -0.95 12.96 -0.97
C GLU A 86 -2.14 13.49 -0.15
N GLU A 87 -3.05 12.61 0.28
CA GLU A 87 -4.21 12.98 1.10
C GLU A 87 -3.83 13.39 2.53
N ILE A 88 -2.87 12.70 3.15
CA ILE A 88 -2.44 13.00 4.53
C ILE A 88 -1.62 14.31 4.61
N ASN A 89 -0.93 14.69 3.53
CA ASN A 89 -0.07 15.88 3.46
C ASN A 89 0.94 15.99 4.64
N ALA A 90 1.48 14.85 5.07
CA ALA A 90 2.44 14.75 6.16
C ALA A 90 3.87 15.03 5.72
N LYS A 91 4.72 15.49 6.65
CA LYS A 91 6.16 15.45 6.48
C LYS A 91 6.65 14.03 6.70
N LEU A 92 7.18 13.39 5.65
CA LEU A 92 7.64 12.01 5.69
C LEU A 92 9.12 11.92 6.00
N LYS A 93 9.48 10.95 6.84
CA LYS A 93 10.87 10.50 6.99
C LYS A 93 11.12 9.36 5.99
N PRO A 94 12.01 9.55 5.00
CA PRO A 94 12.27 8.52 4.00
C PRO A 94 12.85 7.26 4.67
N GLY A 95 12.32 6.09 4.28
CA GLY A 95 12.82 4.79 4.69
C GLY A 95 13.36 3.98 3.50
N GLY A 96 13.81 2.77 3.79
CA GLY A 96 14.28 1.82 2.78
C GLY A 96 13.16 1.04 2.11
N SER A 97 13.53 0.33 1.04
CA SER A 97 12.63 -0.56 0.31
C SER A 97 12.97 -2.03 0.59
N THR A 98 11.96 -2.88 0.70
CA THR A 98 12.09 -4.34 0.80
C THR A 98 11.54 -5.03 -0.45
N ASN A 99 11.90 -6.29 -0.67
CA ASN A 99 11.41 -7.05 -1.83
C ASN A 99 10.14 -7.85 -1.53
N ASP A 100 9.81 -8.04 -0.26
CA ASP A 100 8.67 -8.83 0.15
C ASP A 100 8.10 -8.31 1.48
N LEU A 101 6.85 -8.72 1.71
CA LEU A 101 6.06 -8.31 2.86
C LEU A 101 6.55 -8.95 4.19
N PRO A 102 6.91 -10.24 4.27
CA PRO A 102 7.54 -10.80 5.47
C PRO A 102 8.77 -10.01 5.96
N THR A 103 9.68 -9.66 5.05
CA THR A 103 10.86 -8.85 5.36
C THR A 103 10.46 -7.46 5.86
N LEU A 104 9.48 -6.82 5.21
CA LEU A 104 8.94 -5.53 5.64
C LEU A 104 8.41 -5.58 7.08
N LEU A 105 7.59 -6.58 7.39
CA LEU A 105 7.01 -6.77 8.72
C LEU A 105 8.06 -7.07 9.78
N ALA A 106 9.08 -7.88 9.44
CA ALA A 106 10.19 -8.16 10.34
C ALA A 106 10.98 -6.89 10.69
N LEU A 107 11.22 -6.00 9.73
CA LEU A 107 11.89 -4.72 9.97
C LEU A 107 11.06 -3.79 10.87
N ILE A 108 9.74 -3.77 10.69
CA ILE A 108 8.82 -3.01 11.56
C ILE A 108 8.84 -3.57 12.99
N ALA A 109 8.74 -4.89 13.15
CA ALA A 109 8.85 -5.54 14.45
C ALA A 109 10.20 -5.28 15.13
N ALA A 110 11.28 -5.18 14.35
CA ALA A 110 12.61 -4.80 14.80
C ALA A 110 12.83 -3.28 14.96
N LYS A 111 11.77 -2.46 14.88
CA LYS A 111 11.78 -1.00 15.11
C LYS A 111 12.59 -0.20 14.10
N ASN A 112 12.80 -0.73 12.90
CA ASN A 112 13.51 -0.02 11.82
C ASN A 112 12.64 0.98 11.07
N GLY A 113 11.32 0.97 11.29
CA GLY A 113 10.41 1.90 10.65
C GLY A 113 8.95 1.48 10.77
N ILE A 114 8.14 2.11 9.94
CA ILE A 114 6.70 1.91 9.81
C ILE A 114 6.38 1.69 8.32
N ALA A 115 5.25 1.09 7.98
CA ALA A 115 4.86 0.94 6.58
C ALA A 115 3.35 0.93 6.39
N PHE A 116 2.89 1.37 5.23
CA PHE A 116 1.52 1.11 4.79
C PHE A 116 1.43 -0.28 4.19
N VAL A 117 0.53 -1.09 4.72
CA VAL A 117 0.30 -2.47 4.27
C VAL A 117 -1.19 -2.76 4.12
N PRO A 118 -1.58 -3.71 3.26
CA PRO A 118 -2.96 -4.15 3.19
C PRO A 118 -3.43 -4.78 4.52
N ALA A 119 -4.67 -4.56 4.95
CA ALA A 119 -5.18 -5.09 6.22
C ALA A 119 -5.20 -6.64 6.25
N ASN A 120 -5.36 -7.30 5.09
CA ASN A 120 -5.36 -8.76 5.00
C ASN A 120 -3.98 -9.37 5.28
N VAL A 121 -2.93 -8.56 5.39
CA VAL A 121 -1.62 -9.01 5.88
C VAL A 121 -1.71 -9.69 7.26
N ARG A 122 -2.71 -9.32 8.06
CA ARG A 122 -2.98 -9.97 9.35
C ARG A 122 -3.30 -11.47 9.24
N HIS A 123 -3.74 -11.95 8.07
CA HIS A 123 -3.98 -13.37 7.81
C HIS A 123 -2.72 -14.16 7.38
N PHE A 124 -1.61 -13.49 7.03
CA PHE A 124 -0.37 -14.19 6.67
C PHE A 124 0.38 -14.78 7.88
N TYR A 125 0.06 -14.32 9.09
CA TYR A 125 0.47 -15.00 10.31
C TYR A 125 -0.52 -16.12 10.63
N LEU A 126 -0.39 -17.24 9.91
CA LEU A 126 -0.98 -18.50 10.36
C LEU A 126 -0.36 -18.85 11.71
N ARG A 127 -1.23 -18.80 12.73
CA ARG A 127 -1.22 -19.57 13.99
C ARG A 127 0.09 -20.32 14.28
N GLY A 128 0.90 -19.75 15.16
CA GLY A 128 1.70 -20.53 16.10
C GLY A 128 0.86 -20.83 17.34
#